data_AF-A0AAD3R9M3-F1
#
_entry.id   AF-A0AAD3R9M3-F1
#
_cell.length_a   1.000
_cell.length_b   1.000
_cell.length_c   1.000
_cell.angle_alpha   90.00
_cell.angle_beta   90.00
_cell.angle_gamma   90.00
#
_symmetry.space_group_name_H-M   'P 1'
#
loop_
_entity.id
_entity.type
_entity.pdbx_description
1 polymer ?
#
loop_
_entity_poly.entity_id
_entity_poly.type
_entity_poly.pdbx_seq_one_letter_code
_entity_poly.pdbx_strand_id
1 'polypeptide(L)'
;MDRKVLWHLDIFRRSFRQLTTHKCMEDSCIFCALKSIFAQFQYSSEKVLPSDALRSALAKTFQDEQRFQLGIMDDAAECFENILMRIHFHIADETKEDICTARHCIPHQKFAMTLFEQ
;
A
#
# COMPACT_ATOMS: atom_id res chain seq x y z
N MET A 1 17.80 -10.12 -2.69
CA MET A 1 16.36 -9.81 -2.57
C MET A 1 15.70 -10.95 -1.81
N ASP A 2 15.26 -10.67 -0.59
CA ASP A 2 14.79 -11.67 0.37
C ASP A 2 13.50 -12.35 -0.08
N ARG A 3 13.43 -13.69 0.00
CA ARG A 3 12.24 -14.47 -0.40
C ARG A 3 10.99 -14.09 0.40
N LYS A 4 11.17 -13.61 1.63
CA LYS A 4 10.09 -13.16 2.53
C LYS A 4 9.37 -11.92 1.99
N VAL A 5 10.12 -10.93 1.50
CA VAL A 5 9.58 -9.69 0.95
C VAL A 5 8.78 -9.96 -0.33
N LEU A 6 9.30 -10.80 -1.22
CA LEU A 6 8.60 -11.20 -2.44
C LEU A 6 7.29 -11.94 -2.14
N TRP A 7 7.28 -12.78 -1.11
CA TRP A 7 6.08 -13.48 -0.67
C TRP A 7 5.01 -12.52 -0.14
N HIS A 8 5.40 -11.56 0.71
CA HIS A 8 4.49 -10.52 1.21
C HIS A 8 3.90 -9.69 0.06
N LEU A 9 4.72 -9.31 -0.91
CA LEU A 9 4.27 -8.57 -2.10
C LEU A 9 3.31 -9.40 -2.97
N ASP A 10 3.55 -10.71 -3.15
CA ASP A 10 2.67 -11.56 -3.95
C ASP A 10 1.29 -11.75 -3.28
N ILE A 11 1.26 -12.03 -1.98
CA ILE A 11 0.01 -12.13 -1.22
C ILE A 11 -0.75 -10.81 -1.28
N PHE A 12 -0.05 -9.70 -1.01
CA PHE A 12 -0.62 -8.35 -1.05
C PHE A 12 -1.25 -8.08 -2.41
N ARG A 13 -0.50 -8.28 -3.50
CA ARG A 13 -0.96 -8.05 -4.87
C ARG A 13 -2.21 -8.87 -5.21
N ARG A 14 -2.23 -10.16 -4.87
CA ARG A 14 -3.37 -11.04 -5.16
C ARG A 14 -4.63 -10.60 -4.43
N SER A 15 -4.51 -10.30 -3.13
CA SER A 15 -5.63 -9.83 -2.34
C SER A 15 -6.08 -8.44 -2.79
N PHE A 16 -5.15 -7.53 -3.08
CA PHE A 16 -5.44 -6.16 -3.49
C PHE A 16 -6.22 -6.11 -4.80
N ARG A 17 -5.92 -7.00 -5.74
CA ARG A 17 -6.65 -7.10 -7.01
C ARG A 17 -8.14 -7.44 -6.83
N GLN A 18 -8.52 -8.10 -5.74
CA GLN A 18 -9.92 -8.43 -5.44
C GLN A 18 -10.70 -7.22 -4.90
N LEU A 19 -10.01 -6.14 -4.49
CA LEU A 19 -10.66 -4.94 -3.97
C LEU A 19 -11.12 -4.03 -5.11
N THR A 20 -12.43 -3.75 -5.11
CA THR A 20 -13.08 -2.86 -6.08
C THR A 20 -13.42 -1.50 -5.48
N THR A 21 -13.68 -1.44 -4.18
CA THR A 21 -14.15 -0.26 -3.46
C THR A 21 -13.05 0.33 -2.57
N HIS A 22 -12.94 1.66 -2.56
CA HIS A 22 -12.08 2.40 -1.64
C HIS A 22 -12.54 3.87 -1.56
N LYS A 23 -12.15 4.57 -0.49
CA LYS A 23 -12.25 6.02 -0.34
C LYS A 23 -11.09 6.68 -1.08
N CYS A 24 -11.36 7.20 -2.28
CA CYS A 24 -10.35 7.84 -3.11
C CYS A 24 -9.94 9.21 -2.53
N MET A 25 -8.66 9.56 -2.68
CA MET A 25 -8.07 10.86 -2.31
C MET A 25 -7.37 11.53 -3.50
N GLU A 26 -7.96 11.37 -4.70
CA GLU A 26 -7.46 11.97 -5.95
C GLU A 26 -5.98 11.66 -6.20
N ASP A 27 -5.16 12.68 -6.43
CA ASP A 27 -3.74 12.56 -6.76
C ASP A 27 -2.86 12.02 -5.63
N SER A 28 -3.36 12.02 -4.39
CA SER A 28 -2.67 11.45 -3.23
C SER A 28 -3.09 10.01 -2.93
N CYS A 29 -4.00 9.44 -3.73
CA CYS A 29 -4.56 8.12 -3.47
C CYS A 29 -3.57 7.00 -3.80
N ILE A 30 -2.93 6.45 -2.76
CA ILE A 30 -2.01 5.30 -2.87
C ILE A 30 -2.74 4.07 -3.43
N PHE A 31 -4.02 3.88 -3.09
CA PHE A 31 -4.82 2.77 -3.64
C PHE A 31 -4.94 2.87 -5.17
N CYS A 32 -5.28 4.04 -5.70
CA CYS A 32 -5.38 4.25 -7.15
C CYS A 32 -4.02 4.06 -7.85
N ALA A 33 -2.95 4.61 -7.27
CA ALA A 33 -1.60 4.45 -7.81
C ALA A 33 -1.19 2.97 -7.88
N LEU A 34 -1.40 2.20 -6.81
CA LEU A 34 -1.11 0.76 -6.78
C LEU A 34 -1.97 -0.03 -7.75
N LYS A 35 -3.26 0.30 -7.87
CA LYS A 35 -4.17 -0.37 -8.81
C LYS A 35 -3.75 -0.15 -10.26
N SER A 36 -3.32 1.07 -10.60
CA SER A 36 -2.77 1.38 -11.92
C SER A 36 -1.48 0.61 -12.18
N ILE A 37 -0.55 0.57 -11.22
CA ILE A 37 0.71 -0.17 -11.35
C ILE A 37 0.47 -1.67 -11.54
N PHE A 38 -0.40 -2.29 -10.75
CA PHE A 38 -0.69 -3.71 -10.88
C PHE A 38 -1.42 -4.05 -12.18
N ALA A 39 -2.29 -3.16 -12.66
CA ALA A 39 -2.91 -3.32 -13.97
C ALA A 39 -1.85 -3.27 -15.09
N GLN A 40 -0.95 -2.28 -15.05
CA GLN A 40 0.13 -2.16 -16.03
C GLN A 40 1.08 -3.36 -16.00
N PHE A 41 1.44 -3.86 -14.81
CA PHE A 41 2.22 -5.10 -14.69
C PHE A 41 1.57 -6.32 -15.36
N GLN A 42 0.24 -6.39 -15.37
CA GLN A 42 -0.47 -7.53 -15.91
C GLN A 42 -0.60 -7.46 -17.44
N TYR A 43 -0.66 -6.26 -18.01
CA TYR A 43 -0.97 -6.05 -19.43
C TYR A 43 0.20 -5.48 -20.26
N SER A 44 1.20 -4.86 -19.62
CA SER A 44 2.36 -4.29 -20.31
C SER A 44 3.49 -5.31 -20.46
N SER A 45 4.12 -5.31 -21.64
CA SER A 45 5.38 -6.01 -21.89
C SER A 45 6.60 -5.22 -21.39
N GLU A 46 6.41 -3.99 -20.90
CA GLU A 46 7.49 -3.18 -20.34
C GLU A 46 7.96 -3.75 -19.00
N LYS A 47 9.26 -4.03 -18.93
CA LYS A 47 9.94 -4.56 -17.72
C LYS A 47 10.22 -3.48 -16.67
N VAL A 48 9.88 -2.23 -16.95
CA VAL A 48 10.18 -1.09 -16.08
C VAL A 48 8.86 -0.55 -15.54
N LEU A 49 8.77 -0.49 -14.22
CA LEU A 49 7.62 0.07 -13.54
C LEU A 49 7.63 1.58 -13.64
N PRO A 50 6.54 2.23 -14.08
CA PRO A 50 6.34 3.63 -13.80
C PRO A 50 6.01 3.77 -12.30
N SER A 51 7.07 3.74 -11.50
CA SER A 51 7.01 4.00 -10.06
C SER A 51 6.63 5.43 -9.74
N ASP A 52 6.63 6.32 -10.74
CA ASP A 52 6.51 7.76 -10.55
C ASP A 52 5.16 8.13 -9.96
N ALA A 53 4.07 7.52 -10.42
CA ALA A 53 2.73 7.75 -9.87
C ALA A 53 2.63 7.32 -8.39
N LEU A 54 3.20 6.16 -8.02
CA LEU A 54 3.23 5.71 -6.63
C LEU A 54 4.16 6.56 -5.78
N ARG A 55 5.33 6.92 -6.31
CA ARG A 55 6.29 7.82 -5.64
C ARG A 55 5.65 9.18 -5.37
N SER A 56 4.96 9.77 -6.35
CA SER A 56 4.24 11.03 -6.16
C SER A 56 3.10 10.90 -5.16
N ALA A 57 2.32 9.82 -5.20
CA ALA A 57 1.23 9.60 -4.24
C ALA A 57 1.77 9.43 -2.81
N LEU A 58 2.87 8.68 -2.64
CA LEU A 58 3.57 8.54 -1.36
C LEU A 58 4.12 9.88 -0.86
N ALA A 59 4.87 10.60 -1.69
CA ALA A 59 5.45 11.88 -1.33
C ALA A 59 4.40 12.92 -0.93
N LYS A 60 3.24 12.95 -1.61
CA LYS A 60 2.10 13.81 -1.24
C LYS A 60 1.42 13.34 0.05
N THR A 61 1.24 12.03 0.22
CA THR A 61 0.58 11.45 1.40
C THR A 61 1.36 11.70 2.68
N PHE A 62 2.68 11.61 2.62
CA PHE A 62 3.58 11.72 3.76
C PHE A 62 4.39 13.03 3.77
N GLN A 63 3.90 14.06 3.07
CA GLN A 63 4.59 15.35 2.96
C GLN A 63 4.84 16.00 4.33
N ASP A 64 3.87 15.89 5.24
CA ASP A 64 3.94 16.50 6.58
C ASP A 64 4.94 15.78 7.48
N GLU A 65 5.18 14.49 7.22
CA GLU A 65 6.16 13.65 7.93
C GLU A 65 7.56 13.72 7.29
N GLN A 66 7.72 14.43 6.16
CA GLN A 66 8.94 14.47 5.33
C GLN A 66 9.44 13.07 4.88
N ARG A 67 8.56 12.06 4.88
CA ARG A 67 8.89 10.70 4.47
C ARG A 67 8.65 10.49 2.98
N PHE A 68 9.35 9.52 2.39
CA PHE A 68 9.25 9.15 0.96
C PHE A 68 9.54 10.30 -0.03
N GLN A 69 10.20 11.36 0.41
CA GLN A 69 10.62 12.46 -0.46
C GLN A 69 11.78 12.04 -1.35
N LEU A 70 11.88 12.63 -2.55
CA LEU A 70 12.97 12.37 -3.49
C LEU A 70 14.33 12.64 -2.82
N GLY A 71 15.11 11.58 -2.59
CA GLY A 71 16.44 11.64 -1.98
C GLY A 71 16.53 11.15 -0.53
N ILE A 72 15.42 10.81 0.11
CA ILE A 72 15.39 10.23 1.46
C ILE A 72 14.96 8.76 1.34
N MET A 73 15.85 7.83 1.71
CA MET A 73 15.55 6.41 1.74
C MET A 73 15.02 6.04 3.13
N ASP A 74 13.71 5.89 3.28
CA ASP A 74 13.13 5.10 4.37
C ASP A 74 13.45 3.60 4.18
N ASP A 75 13.44 2.82 5.26
CA ASP A 75 13.59 1.36 5.17
C ASP A 75 12.46 0.75 4.33
N ALA A 76 12.77 -0.29 3.55
CA ALA A 76 11.79 -0.97 2.71
C ALA A 76 10.63 -1.60 3.52
N ALA A 77 10.90 -2.03 4.76
CA ALA A 77 9.90 -2.56 5.69
C ALA A 77 8.96 -1.45 6.18
N GLU A 78 9.49 -0.33 6.66
CA GLU A 78 8.69 0.80 7.11
C GLU A 78 7.86 1.39 5.96
N CYS A 79 8.43 1.45 4.75
CA CYS A 79 7.70 1.82 3.54
C CYS A 79 6.48 0.93 3.30
N PHE A 80 6.69 -0.39 3.43
CA PHE A 80 5.62 -1.36 3.23
C PHE A 80 4.52 -1.23 4.28
N GLU A 81 4.87 -1.02 5.54
CA GLU A 81 3.91 -0.78 6.62
C GLU A 81 3.09 0.50 6.40
N ASN A 82 3.74 1.60 6.01
CA ASN A 82 3.08 2.86 5.67
C ASN A 82 2.08 2.71 4.50
N ILE A 83 2.46 1.93 3.47
CA ILE A 83 1.56 1.58 2.37
C ILE A 83 0.37 0.77 2.89
N LEU A 84 0.60 -0.26 3.71
CA LEU A 84 -0.46 -1.08 4.28
C LEU A 84 -1.42 -0.22 5.11
N MET A 85 -0.89 0.70 5.92
CA MET A 85 -1.67 1.64 6.73
C MET A 85 -2.55 2.54 5.89
N ARG A 86 -2.01 3.07 4.78
CA ARG A 86 -2.81 3.89 3.89
C ARG A 86 -3.87 3.07 3.14
N ILE A 87 -3.56 1.83 2.79
CA ILE A 87 -4.56 0.93 2.22
C ILE A 87 -5.68 0.62 3.21
N HIS A 88 -5.36 0.33 4.47
CA HIS A 88 -6.34 0.18 5.56
C HIS A 88 -7.27 1.39 5.61
N PHE A 89 -6.71 2.59 5.70
CA PHE A 89 -7.47 3.84 5.72
C PHE A 89 -8.42 3.97 4.52
N HIS A 90 -7.94 3.65 3.31
CA HIS A 90 -8.74 3.73 2.10
C HIS A 90 -9.89 2.72 2.04
N ILE A 91 -9.80 1.56 2.70
CA ILE A 91 -10.80 0.48 2.55
C ILE A 91 -11.65 0.24 3.80
N ALA A 92 -11.18 0.67 4.97
CA ALA A 92 -11.86 0.53 6.25
C ALA A 92 -12.60 1.80 6.68
N ASP A 93 -12.77 2.77 5.77
CA ASP A 93 -13.54 4.01 6.00
C ASP A 93 -13.08 4.75 7.28
N GLU A 94 -11.77 4.94 7.42
CA GLU A 94 -11.16 5.65 8.56
C GLU A 94 -11.37 4.98 9.94
N THR A 95 -11.85 3.73 9.96
CA THR A 95 -11.87 2.93 11.19
C THR A 95 -10.44 2.86 11.75
N LYS A 96 -10.28 3.12 13.04
CA LYS A 96 -8.96 3.03 13.67
C LYS A 96 -8.41 1.62 13.56
N GLU A 97 -7.10 1.51 13.37
CA GLU A 97 -6.39 0.25 13.13
C GLU A 97 -6.61 -0.77 14.25
N ASP A 98 -6.66 -0.32 15.51
CA ASP A 98 -6.81 -1.12 16.72
C ASP A 98 -8.18 -1.80 16.87
N ILE A 99 -9.20 -1.27 16.20
CA ILE A 99 -10.58 -1.78 16.27
C ILE A 99 -11.10 -2.29 14.93
N CYS A 100 -10.25 -2.33 13.89
CA CYS A 100 -10.67 -2.78 12.58
C CYS A 100 -10.93 -4.29 12.57
N THR A 101 -12.18 -4.67 12.32
CA THR A 101 -12.60 -6.06 12.14
C THR A 101 -13.12 -6.34 10.73
N ALA A 102 -12.87 -5.41 9.81
CA ALA A 102 -13.32 -5.51 8.42
C ALA A 102 -12.70 -6.74 7.74
N ARG A 103 -13.54 -7.67 7.28
CA ARG A 103 -13.11 -8.90 6.61
C ARG A 103 -12.40 -8.65 5.28
N HIS A 104 -12.63 -7.49 4.67
CA HIS A 104 -11.97 -7.05 3.45
C HIS A 104 -10.67 -6.27 3.71
N CYS A 105 -10.32 -6.00 4.97
CA CYS A 105 -9.10 -5.29 5.31
C CYS A 105 -7.86 -6.19 5.14
N ILE A 106 -7.17 -6.06 4.00
CA ILE A 106 -5.98 -6.85 3.68
C ILE A 106 -4.88 -6.68 4.73
N PRO A 107 -4.55 -5.46 5.20
CA PRO A 107 -3.54 -5.27 6.25
C PRO A 107 -3.78 -6.15 7.49
N HIS A 108 -5.01 -6.20 8.01
CA HIS A 108 -5.33 -7.07 9.15
C HIS A 108 -5.42 -8.55 8.79
N GLN A 109 -6.06 -8.90 7.66
CA GLN A 109 -6.34 -10.29 7.29
C GLN A 109 -5.12 -11.08 6.80
N LYS A 110 -4.15 -10.40 6.16
CA LYS A 110 -3.01 -11.05 5.50
C LYS A 110 -1.67 -10.71 6.12
N PHE A 111 -1.59 -9.58 6.82
CA PHE A 111 -0.34 -9.09 7.40
C PHE A 111 -0.42 -8.94 8.92
N ALA A 112 -1.56 -9.25 9.53
CA ALA A 112 -1.76 -9.20 10.98
C ALA A 112 -1.29 -7.88 11.60
N MET A 113 -1.64 -6.77 10.96
CA MET A 113 -1.45 -5.38 11.45
C MET A 113 -2.17 -5.11 12.80
N THR A 114 -2.74 -6.13 13.45
CA THR A 114 -3.11 -6.05 14.86
C THR A 114 -1.86 -5.83 15.70
N LEU A 115 -1.67 -4.58 16.11
CA LEU A 115 -0.75 -4.18 17.17
C LEU A 115 -1.12 -4.90 18.48
N PHE A 116 -0.50 -6.06 18.71
CA PHE A 116 -0.37 -6.66 20.03
C PHE A 116 0.99 -7.36 20.09
N GLU A 117 2.04 -6.55 20.24
CA GLU A 117 3.15 -7.00 21.07
C GLU A 117 2.66 -6.94 22.52
N GLN A 118 2.70 -8.09 23.18
CA GLN A 118 2.38 -8.28 24.59
C GLN A 118 3.68 -8.25 25.39
#